data_AF-A0A318EJA5-F1
#
_entry.id   AF-A0A318EJA5-F1
#
_cell.length_a   1.000
_cell.length_b   1.000
_cell.length_c   1.000
_cell.angle_alpha   90.00
_cell.angle_beta   90.00
_cell.angle_gamma   90.00
#
_symmetry.space_group_name_H-M   'P 1'
#
loop_
_entity.id
_entity.type
_entity.pdbx_description
1 polymer ?
#
loop_
_entity_poly.entity_id
_entity_poly.type
_entity_poly.pdbx_seq_one_letter_code
_entity_poly.pdbx_strand_id
1 'polypeptide(L)'
;MTTGSAPRRDGPIALSALFDEALRHLEPKEPAPSTAPSQDGFLYSGNRHESAPRALFLDRRLTPLERNAWQVFRLQLNDDGVTAFPTYDQLRPYLASMPCAAQASHETVARALTLLRLTRWLSLVRRRRDPKTGRIQGNLYVLHDEPLSPFEAMQLDADYLGLVSQALTHAAKAVQMVGMNTLKEIAEDPLLSGRTLPTRLQVLAQRMERHGWKT
;
A
#
# COMPACT_ATOMS: atom_id res chain seq x y z
N MET A 1 -27.27 9.81 34.44
CA MET A 1 -28.22 10.75 33.82
C MET A 1 -27.41 11.58 32.83
N THR A 2 -27.60 11.64 31.52
CA THR A 2 -28.67 11.23 30.59
C THR A 2 -28.03 10.92 29.24
N THR A 3 -28.19 9.70 28.72
CA THR A 3 -27.87 9.38 27.33
C THR A 3 -28.99 9.94 26.45
N GLY A 4 -28.69 10.96 25.64
CA GLY A 4 -29.61 11.49 24.64
C GLY A 4 -29.82 10.47 23.53
N SER A 5 -30.86 9.64 23.68
CA SER A 5 -31.33 8.74 22.63
C SER A 5 -31.80 9.56 21.44
N ALA A 6 -31.13 9.45 20.30
CA ALA A 6 -31.71 9.87 19.03
C ALA A 6 -33.03 9.11 18.81
N PRO A 7 -34.07 9.74 18.23
CA PRO A 7 -35.33 9.06 17.99
C PRO A 7 -35.10 7.93 16.98
N ARG A 8 -35.38 6.68 17.39
CA ARG A 8 -35.47 5.56 16.46
C ARG A 8 -36.68 5.82 15.56
N ARG A 9 -36.42 6.16 14.31
CA ARG A 9 -37.47 6.30 13.29
C ARG A 9 -37.85 4.90 12.80
N ASP A 10 -39.06 4.46 13.14
CA ASP A 10 -39.63 3.18 12.70
C ASP A 10 -40.21 3.32 11.28
N GLY A 11 -39.48 2.84 10.27
CA GLY A 11 -39.97 2.69 8.89
C GLY A 11 -38.89 2.94 7.81
N PRO A 12 -39.00 2.32 6.62
CA PRO A 12 -38.09 2.58 5.50
C PRO A 12 -38.29 4.02 5.01
N ILE A 13 -37.20 4.79 4.97
CA ILE A 13 -37.21 6.18 4.51
C ILE A 13 -37.37 6.20 2.98
N ALA A 14 -38.24 7.06 2.46
CA ALA A 14 -38.36 7.29 1.02
C ALA A 14 -37.06 7.89 0.48
N LEU A 15 -36.54 7.34 -0.62
CA LEU A 15 -35.28 7.76 -1.21
C LEU A 15 -35.26 9.25 -1.60
N SER A 16 -36.40 9.79 -2.03
CA SER A 16 -36.57 11.23 -2.29
C SER A 16 -36.30 12.08 -1.05
N ALA A 17 -36.81 11.68 0.11
CA ALA A 17 -36.57 12.39 1.36
C ALA A 17 -35.09 12.37 1.78
N LEU A 18 -34.34 11.30 1.45
CA LEU A 18 -32.89 11.25 1.65
C LEU A 18 -32.15 12.19 0.69
N PHE A 19 -32.58 12.27 -0.56
CA PHE A 19 -32.00 13.21 -1.54
C PHE A 19 -32.28 14.66 -1.18
N ASP A 20 -33.50 14.98 -0.76
CA ASP A 20 -33.88 16.32 -0.31
C ASP A 20 -33.08 16.74 0.94
N GLU A 21 -32.75 15.80 1.83
CA GLU A 21 -31.86 16.04 2.97
C GLU A 21 -30.40 16.25 2.52
N ALA A 22 -29.90 15.42 1.60
CA ALA A 22 -28.55 15.55 1.06
C ALA A 22 -28.34 16.89 0.33
N LEU A 23 -29.33 17.35 -0.44
CA LEU A 23 -29.30 18.63 -1.15
C LEU A 23 -29.28 19.80 -0.16
N ARG A 24 -30.08 19.76 0.92
CA ARG A 24 -30.04 20.76 2.00
C ARG A 24 -28.67 20.86 2.68
N HIS A 25 -27.90 19.77 2.74
CA HIS A 25 -26.54 19.79 3.29
C HIS A 25 -25.51 20.42 2.35
N LEU A 26 -25.80 20.53 1.05
CA LEU A 26 -24.94 21.15 0.04
C LEU A 26 -25.22 22.65 -0.11
N GLU A 27 -26.31 23.15 0.45
CA GLU A 27 -26.62 24.59 0.46
C GLU A 27 -25.56 25.36 1.27
N PRO A 28 -24.97 26.43 0.70
CA PRO A 28 -23.94 27.20 1.39
C PRO A 28 -24.48 27.81 2.68
N LYS A 29 -23.81 27.54 3.81
CA LYS A 29 -24.19 28.06 5.14
C LYS A 29 -23.96 29.56 5.32
N GLU A 30 -23.21 30.20 4.42
CA GLU A 30 -22.94 31.64 4.41
C GLU A 30 -23.12 32.20 2.99
N PRO A 31 -23.56 33.47 2.82
CA PRO A 31 -23.65 34.10 1.51
C PRO A 31 -22.23 34.31 0.95
N ALA A 32 -21.79 33.39 0.11
CA ALA A 32 -20.54 33.53 -0.65
C ALA A 32 -20.68 34.68 -1.68
N PRO A 33 -19.58 35.40 -2.01
CA PRO A 33 -19.58 36.36 -3.10
C PRO A 33 -20.04 35.67 -4.40
N SER A 34 -20.74 36.42 -5.26
CA SER A 34 -21.53 35.98 -6.43
C SER A 34 -20.76 35.25 -7.55
N THR A 35 -19.53 34.83 -7.30
CA THR A 35 -18.62 34.14 -8.22
C THR A 35 -18.14 32.77 -7.72
N ALA A 36 -18.63 32.27 -6.58
CA ALA A 36 -18.28 30.93 -6.10
C ALA A 36 -18.85 29.84 -7.04
N PRO A 37 -18.05 28.88 -7.52
CA PRO A 37 -18.54 27.81 -8.39
C PRO A 37 -19.52 26.91 -7.65
N SER A 38 -20.59 26.51 -8.35
CA SER A 38 -21.53 25.49 -7.88
C SER A 38 -20.77 24.22 -7.49
N GLN A 39 -20.97 23.74 -6.25
CA GLN A 39 -20.31 22.54 -5.76
C GLN A 39 -21.16 21.31 -6.03
N ASP A 40 -20.60 20.35 -6.77
CA ASP A 40 -21.22 19.04 -6.98
C ASP A 40 -21.16 18.22 -5.68
N GLY A 41 -22.27 17.58 -5.33
CA GLY A 41 -22.33 16.60 -4.24
C GLY A 41 -22.41 15.17 -4.77
N PHE A 42 -21.94 14.21 -3.98
CA PHE A 42 -22.13 12.78 -4.26
C PHE A 42 -22.68 12.06 -3.03
N LEU A 43 -23.60 11.13 -3.23
CA LEU A 43 -24.15 10.27 -2.18
C LEU A 43 -23.68 8.84 -2.42
N TYR A 44 -23.10 8.22 -1.39
CA TYR A 44 -22.70 6.81 -1.44
C TYR A 44 -23.80 5.94 -0.82
N SER A 45 -24.43 5.09 -1.63
CA SER A 45 -25.53 4.21 -1.22
C SER A 45 -25.08 2.80 -0.81
N GLY A 46 -23.77 2.52 -0.82
CA GLY A 46 -23.21 1.20 -0.52
C GLY A 46 -22.78 1.00 0.94
N ASN A 47 -22.27 -0.21 1.23
CA ASN A 47 -21.68 -0.55 2.52
C ASN A 47 -20.30 0.10 2.70
N ARG A 48 -20.11 0.91 3.75
CA ARG A 48 -18.87 1.66 4.02
C ARG A 48 -17.72 0.80 4.60
N HIS A 49 -17.70 -0.51 4.38
CA HIS A 49 -16.85 -1.41 5.15
C HIS A 49 -15.50 -1.78 4.50
N GLU A 50 -15.11 -1.14 3.40
CA GLU A 50 -13.80 -1.35 2.77
C GLU A 50 -13.16 0.00 2.40
N SER A 51 -12.69 0.73 3.40
CA SER A 51 -12.00 2.01 3.19
C SER A 51 -10.53 1.79 2.83
N ALA A 52 -10.09 2.36 1.72
CA ALA A 52 -8.67 2.48 1.39
C ALA A 52 -8.07 3.77 2.00
N PRO A 53 -6.82 3.77 2.48
CA PRO A 53 -6.19 4.94 3.09
C PRO A 53 -6.14 6.11 2.12
N ARG A 54 -6.54 7.31 2.57
CA ARG A 54 -6.44 8.54 1.75
C ARG A 54 -5.00 8.80 1.29
N ALA A 55 -4.03 8.49 2.15
CA ALA A 55 -2.60 8.63 1.85
C ALA A 55 -2.17 7.80 0.63
N LEU A 56 -2.77 6.63 0.38
CA LEU A 56 -2.47 5.77 -0.77
C LEU A 56 -2.75 6.48 -2.10
N PHE A 57 -3.85 7.24 -2.17
CA PHE A 57 -4.23 7.99 -3.36
C PHE A 57 -3.43 9.28 -3.53
N LEU A 58 -2.93 9.85 -2.44
CA LEU A 58 -2.10 11.05 -2.45
C LEU A 58 -0.62 10.74 -2.68
N ASP A 59 -0.19 9.50 -2.49
CA ASP A 59 1.18 9.08 -2.79
C ASP A 59 1.46 9.18 -4.30
N ARG A 60 2.24 10.19 -4.67
CA ARG A 60 2.60 10.51 -6.07
C ARG A 60 3.60 9.53 -6.66
N ARG A 61 4.19 8.65 -5.84
CA ARG A 61 5.13 7.60 -6.28
C ARG A 61 4.38 6.40 -6.87
N LEU A 62 3.07 6.28 -6.60
CA LEU A 62 2.21 5.21 -7.09
C LEU A 62 1.34 5.68 -8.25
N THR A 63 1.18 4.82 -9.26
CA THR A 63 0.18 5.00 -10.32
C THR A 63 -1.15 4.35 -9.90
N PRO A 64 -2.26 4.59 -10.63
CA PRO A 64 -3.51 3.88 -10.36
C PRO A 64 -3.37 2.36 -10.32
N LEU A 65 -2.43 1.78 -11.07
CA LEU A 65 -2.20 0.33 -11.10
C LEU A 65 -1.71 -0.20 -9.75
N GLU A 66 -0.73 0.46 -9.12
CA GLU A 66 -0.22 0.03 -7.81
C GLU A 66 -1.25 0.27 -6.70
N ARG A 67 -2.01 1.37 -6.76
CA ARG A 67 -3.09 1.66 -5.82
C ARG A 67 -4.18 0.60 -5.89
N ASN A 68 -4.57 0.22 -7.10
CA ASN A 68 -5.51 -0.88 -7.32
C ASN A 68 -4.95 -2.22 -6.82
N ALA A 69 -3.66 -2.51 -7.05
CA ALA A 69 -3.03 -3.71 -6.50
C ALA A 69 -3.10 -3.78 -4.98
N TRP A 70 -2.84 -2.66 -4.29
CA TRP A 70 -3.00 -2.58 -2.83
C TRP A 70 -4.43 -2.89 -2.40
N GLN A 71 -5.44 -2.33 -3.09
CA GLN A 71 -6.85 -2.56 -2.77
C GLN A 71 -7.24 -4.03 -2.98
N VAL A 72 -6.78 -4.64 -4.08
CA VAL A 72 -7.01 -6.07 -4.35
C VAL A 72 -6.38 -6.94 -3.27
N PHE A 73 -5.18 -6.62 -2.79
CA PHE A 73 -4.56 -7.35 -1.68
C PHE A 73 -5.38 -7.20 -0.40
N ARG A 74 -5.86 -5.99 -0.10
CA ARG A 74 -6.71 -5.74 1.06
C ARG A 74 -8.02 -6.53 1.00
N LEU A 75 -8.66 -6.58 -0.17
CA LEU A 75 -9.91 -7.32 -0.39
C LEU A 75 -9.73 -8.84 -0.24
N GLN A 76 -8.55 -9.37 -0.59
CA GLN A 76 -8.25 -10.80 -0.48
C GLN A 76 -7.73 -11.22 0.90
N LEU A 77 -7.50 -10.28 1.83
CA LEU A 77 -7.20 -10.61 3.21
C LEU A 77 -8.47 -11.10 3.91
N ASN A 78 -8.38 -12.27 4.52
CA ASN A 78 -9.42 -12.87 5.34
C ASN A 78 -9.63 -12.02 6.60
N ASP A 79 -10.78 -12.18 7.26
CA ASP A 79 -11.12 -11.45 8.48
C ASP A 79 -10.13 -11.69 9.64
N ASP A 80 -9.39 -12.81 9.62
CA ASP A 80 -8.33 -13.14 10.58
C ASP A 80 -7.00 -12.40 10.31
N GLY A 81 -6.92 -11.63 9.22
CA GLY A 81 -5.75 -10.87 8.82
C GLY A 81 -4.59 -11.72 8.26
N VAL A 82 -4.76 -13.03 8.10
CA VAL A 82 -3.70 -13.94 7.64
C VAL A 82 -4.22 -14.83 6.51
N THR A 83 -4.06 -14.35 5.28
CA THR A 83 -4.30 -15.15 4.07
C THR A 83 -2.98 -15.57 3.42
N ALA A 84 -2.97 -16.72 2.76
CA ALA A 84 -1.91 -17.04 1.82
C ALA A 84 -1.82 -15.94 0.75
N PHE A 85 -0.61 -15.42 0.49
CA PHE A 85 -0.46 -14.37 -0.51
C PHE A 85 -0.94 -14.87 -1.88
N PRO A 86 -1.76 -14.09 -2.61
CA PRO A 86 -2.32 -14.54 -3.89
C PRO A 86 -1.22 -14.85 -4.91
N THR A 87 -1.42 -15.91 -5.70
CA THR A 87 -0.49 -16.23 -6.79
C THR A 87 -0.55 -15.15 -7.87
N TYR A 88 0.51 -15.05 -8.69
CA TYR A 88 0.51 -14.08 -9.79
C TYR A 88 -0.69 -14.30 -10.72
N ASP A 89 -1.03 -15.56 -11.02
CA ASP A 89 -2.21 -15.88 -11.84
C ASP A 89 -3.54 -15.43 -11.22
N GLN A 90 -3.65 -15.42 -9.89
CA GLN A 90 -4.82 -14.88 -9.19
C GLN A 90 -4.87 -13.34 -9.23
N LEU A 91 -3.72 -12.67 -9.29
CA LEU A 91 -3.64 -11.20 -9.31
C LEU A 91 -3.82 -10.61 -10.70
N ARG A 92 -3.36 -11.31 -11.74
CA ARG A 92 -3.33 -10.81 -13.12
C ARG A 92 -4.68 -10.30 -13.64
N PRO A 93 -5.85 -10.92 -13.36
CA PRO A 93 -7.14 -10.40 -13.83
C PRO A 93 -7.46 -9.00 -13.31
N TYR A 94 -7.01 -8.66 -12.10
CA TYR A 94 -7.31 -7.38 -11.47
C TYR A 94 -6.35 -6.26 -11.89
N LEU A 95 -5.20 -6.60 -12.48
CA LEU A 95 -4.11 -5.67 -12.76
C LEU A 95 -3.97 -5.32 -14.25
N ALA A 96 -4.94 -5.71 -15.08
CA ALA A 96 -4.94 -5.37 -16.50
C ALA A 96 -5.11 -3.85 -16.70
N SER A 97 -4.24 -3.25 -17.52
CA SER A 97 -4.29 -1.80 -17.81
C SER A 97 -5.20 -1.43 -18.98
N MET A 98 -5.64 -2.41 -19.77
CA MET A 98 -6.50 -2.21 -20.94
C MET A 98 -7.89 -2.78 -20.65
N PRO A 99 -8.98 -2.01 -20.90
CA PRO A 99 -10.34 -2.53 -20.80
C PRO A 99 -10.50 -3.77 -21.67
N CYS A 100 -11.24 -4.77 -21.16
CA CYS A 100 -11.50 -6.05 -21.83
C CYS A 100 -10.25 -6.91 -22.13
N ALA A 101 -9.05 -6.51 -21.70
CA ALA A 101 -7.90 -7.41 -21.70
C ALA A 101 -8.11 -8.49 -20.63
N ALA A 102 -7.86 -9.75 -20.99
CA ALA A 102 -8.16 -10.86 -20.11
C ALA A 102 -7.34 -10.81 -18.80
N GLN A 103 -6.05 -10.49 -18.87
CA GLN A 103 -5.10 -10.59 -17.75
C GLN A 103 -3.85 -9.72 -17.96
N ALA A 104 -3.31 -9.12 -16.89
CA ALA A 104 -1.99 -8.52 -16.89
C ALA A 104 -0.86 -9.55 -17.12
N SER A 105 0.34 -9.09 -17.46
CA SER A 105 1.53 -9.95 -17.53
C SER A 105 2.10 -10.23 -16.13
N HIS A 106 2.87 -11.31 -15.98
CA HIS A 106 3.62 -11.60 -14.75
C HIS A 106 4.58 -10.46 -14.38
N GLU A 107 5.21 -9.83 -15.38
CA GLU A 107 6.07 -8.66 -15.21
C GLU A 107 5.30 -7.47 -14.62
N THR A 108 4.05 -7.26 -15.04
CA THR A 108 3.20 -6.19 -14.50
C THR A 108 2.92 -6.41 -13.03
N VAL A 109 2.58 -7.65 -12.62
CA VAL A 109 2.37 -7.99 -11.21
C VAL A 109 3.66 -7.81 -10.41
N ALA A 110 4.79 -8.31 -10.92
CA ALA A 110 6.10 -8.16 -10.26
C ALA A 110 6.49 -6.69 -10.08
N ARG A 111 6.23 -5.84 -11.08
CA ARG A 111 6.47 -4.40 -11.03
C ARG A 111 5.60 -3.72 -9.98
N ALA A 112 4.31 -4.06 -9.92
CA ALA A 112 3.40 -3.51 -8.92
C ALA A 112 3.85 -3.84 -7.49
N LEU A 113 4.22 -5.12 -7.25
CA LEU A 113 4.78 -5.55 -5.97
C LEU A 113 6.09 -4.84 -5.61
N THR A 114 6.96 -4.64 -6.61
CA THR A 114 8.23 -3.94 -6.43
C THR A 114 8.01 -2.49 -6.02
N LEU A 115 7.09 -1.80 -6.69
CA LEU A 115 6.77 -0.40 -6.38
C LEU A 115 6.08 -0.24 -5.02
N LEU A 116 5.14 -1.13 -4.67
CA LEU A 116 4.52 -1.14 -3.33
C LEU A 116 5.54 -1.40 -2.22
N ARG A 117 6.54 -2.24 -2.48
CA ARG A 117 7.65 -2.46 -1.54
C ARG A 117 8.58 -1.27 -1.43
N LEU A 118 9.01 -0.68 -2.55
CA LEU A 118 9.87 0.50 -2.54
C LEU A 118 9.23 1.67 -1.79
N THR A 119 7.94 1.89 -2.02
CA THR A 119 7.13 2.94 -1.38
C THR A 119 6.66 2.59 0.03
N ARG A 120 6.98 1.38 0.51
CA ARG A 120 6.76 0.89 1.88
C ARG A 120 5.29 0.70 2.28
N TRP A 121 4.41 0.55 1.30
CA TRP A 121 3.03 0.09 1.51
C TRP A 121 2.90 -1.43 1.67
N LEU A 122 3.96 -2.16 1.29
CA LEU A 122 4.08 -3.62 1.41
C LEU A 122 5.48 -3.99 1.90
N SER A 123 5.62 -4.90 2.85
CA SER A 123 6.93 -5.42 3.29
C SER A 123 7.05 -6.91 3.08
N LEU A 124 8.22 -7.39 2.65
CA LEU A 124 8.52 -8.83 2.57
C LEU A 124 9.26 -9.26 3.83
N VAL A 125 8.53 -9.83 4.80
CA VAL A 125 9.07 -10.07 6.15
C VAL A 125 9.73 -11.43 6.30
N ARG A 126 9.34 -12.41 5.48
CA ARG A 126 9.94 -13.74 5.51
C ARG A 126 9.87 -14.41 4.15
N ARG A 127 10.95 -15.12 3.78
CA ARG A 127 10.95 -16.09 2.67
C ARG A 127 11.01 -17.48 3.27
N ARG A 128 9.93 -18.25 3.15
CA ARG A 128 9.94 -19.66 3.52
C ARG A 128 10.78 -20.40 2.48
N ARG A 129 11.85 -21.06 2.92
CA ARG A 129 12.68 -21.92 2.07
C ARG A 129 12.54 -23.36 2.51
N ASP A 130 12.66 -24.25 1.55
CA ASP A 130 12.81 -25.67 1.78
C ASP A 130 14.13 -25.91 2.53
N PRO A 131 14.11 -26.54 3.71
CA PRO A 131 15.31 -26.76 4.50
C PRO A 131 16.28 -27.77 3.87
N LYS A 132 15.79 -28.66 2.98
CA LYS A 132 16.60 -29.68 2.32
C LYS A 132 17.15 -29.21 0.98
N THR A 133 16.34 -28.50 0.20
CA THR A 133 16.71 -28.08 -1.17
C THR A 133 17.13 -26.61 -1.27
N GLY A 134 16.88 -25.80 -0.24
CA GLY A 134 17.12 -24.35 -0.25
C GLY A 134 16.17 -23.55 -1.14
N ARG A 135 15.25 -24.22 -1.86
CA ARG A 135 14.30 -23.58 -2.78
C ARG A 135 13.32 -22.71 -2.00
N ILE A 136 13.01 -21.52 -2.51
CA ILE A 136 11.96 -20.67 -1.91
C ILE A 136 10.60 -21.35 -2.12
N GLN A 137 9.94 -21.69 -1.02
CA GLN A 137 8.60 -22.30 -0.97
C GLN A 137 7.49 -21.25 -0.84
N GLY A 138 7.79 -20.05 -0.34
CA GLY A 138 6.78 -18.99 -0.22
C GLY A 138 7.33 -17.69 0.34
N ASN A 139 6.57 -16.62 0.18
CA ASN A 139 6.87 -15.29 0.67
C ASN A 139 5.76 -14.86 1.64
N LEU A 140 6.14 -14.30 2.79
CA LEU A 140 5.22 -13.67 3.73
C LEU A 140 5.32 -12.16 3.57
N TYR A 141 4.22 -11.54 3.16
CA TYR A 141 4.11 -10.11 3.04
C TYR A 141 3.25 -9.51 4.15
N VAL A 142 3.53 -8.28 4.53
CA VAL A 142 2.68 -7.46 5.40
C VAL A 142 2.24 -6.24 4.59
N LEU A 143 0.93 -6.03 4.52
CA LEU A 143 0.31 -4.87 3.88
C LEU A 143 0.07 -3.80 4.94
N HIS A 144 0.45 -2.56 4.65
CA HIS A 144 0.35 -1.44 5.58
C HIS A 144 -0.76 -0.48 5.17
N ASP A 145 -1.39 0.17 6.14
CA ASP A 145 -2.38 1.22 5.97
C ASP A 145 -1.77 2.64 5.86
N GLU A 146 -0.48 2.77 6.18
CA GLU A 146 0.36 3.95 5.91
C GLU A 146 1.75 3.47 5.44
N PRO A 147 2.47 4.20 4.56
CA PRO A 147 3.82 3.78 4.20
C PRO A 147 4.72 3.88 5.43
N LEU A 148 5.44 2.80 5.73
CA LEU A 148 6.43 2.82 6.80
C LEU A 148 7.48 3.92 6.58
N SER A 149 8.14 4.37 7.63
CA SER A 149 9.39 5.12 7.50
C SER A 149 10.50 4.25 6.88
N PRO A 150 11.52 4.85 6.25
CA PRO A 150 12.68 4.11 5.79
C PRO A 150 13.34 3.24 6.89
N PHE A 151 13.48 3.77 8.11
CA PHE A 151 13.98 3.00 9.25
C PHE A 151 13.14 1.76 9.55
N GLU A 152 11.82 1.89 9.68
CA GLU A 152 10.91 0.77 9.96
C GLU A 152 10.94 -0.30 8.86
N ALA A 153 10.98 0.12 7.59
CA ALA A 153 11.08 -0.80 6.46
C ALA A 153 12.36 -1.65 6.51
N MET A 154 13.50 -1.08 6.92
CA MET A 154 14.75 -1.83 7.10
C MET A 154 14.70 -2.82 8.25
N GLN A 155 13.96 -2.50 9.32
CA GLN A 155 13.77 -3.40 10.46
C GLN A 155 12.88 -4.59 10.11
N LEU A 156 11.88 -4.37 9.25
CA LEU A 156 10.86 -5.35 8.93
C LEU A 156 11.20 -6.22 7.70
N ASP A 157 11.85 -5.64 6.68
CA ASP A 157 12.25 -6.31 5.44
C ASP A 157 13.78 -6.30 5.31
N ALA A 158 14.40 -7.43 5.66
CA ALA A 158 15.86 -7.58 5.67
C ALA A 158 16.54 -7.41 4.30
N ASP A 159 15.77 -7.51 3.20
CA ASP A 159 16.26 -7.34 1.84
C ASP A 159 15.91 -5.95 1.26
N TYR A 160 15.33 -5.03 2.05
CA TYR A 160 14.84 -3.73 1.59
C TYR A 160 15.94 -2.88 0.92
N LEU A 161 17.12 -2.74 1.55
CA LEU A 161 18.24 -2.02 0.95
C LEU A 161 18.74 -2.68 -0.34
N GLY A 162 18.66 -4.01 -0.42
CA GLY A 162 18.96 -4.76 -1.63
C GLY A 162 17.97 -4.46 -2.75
N LEU A 163 16.67 -4.37 -2.41
CA LEU A 163 15.62 -3.95 -3.33
C LEU A 163 15.85 -2.53 -3.86
N VAL A 164 16.16 -1.58 -2.97
CA VAL A 164 16.45 -0.19 -3.35
C VAL A 164 17.65 -0.15 -4.30
N SER A 165 18.74 -0.85 -3.98
CA SER A 165 19.92 -0.92 -4.84
C SER A 165 19.60 -1.50 -6.23
N GLN A 166 18.78 -2.55 -6.32
CA GLN A 166 18.36 -3.14 -7.59
C GLN A 166 17.45 -2.21 -8.39
N ALA A 167 16.61 -1.42 -7.70
CA ALA A 167 15.70 -0.48 -8.34
C ALA A 167 16.46 0.59 -9.14
N LEU A 168 17.61 1.06 -8.64
CA LEU A 168 18.43 2.10 -9.28
C LEU A 168 18.90 1.74 -10.68
N THR A 169 19.05 0.44 -10.99
CA THR A 169 19.49 -0.06 -12.31
C THR A 169 18.42 -0.88 -13.03
N HIS A 170 17.17 -0.86 -12.55
CA HIS A 170 16.09 -1.66 -13.09
C HIS A 170 15.69 -1.24 -14.51
N ALA A 171 15.32 -2.17 -15.40
CA ALA A 171 14.98 -1.85 -16.79
C ALA A 171 13.77 -0.90 -16.93
N ALA A 172 12.74 -1.09 -16.09
CA ALA A 172 11.56 -0.23 -16.08
C ALA A 172 11.85 1.14 -15.43
N LYS A 173 11.66 2.22 -16.20
CA LYS A 173 11.96 3.59 -15.74
C LYS A 173 11.20 4.03 -14.49
N ALA A 174 9.93 3.62 -14.35
CA ALA A 174 9.13 3.91 -13.17
C ALA A 174 9.78 3.38 -11.88
N VAL A 175 10.31 2.15 -11.92
CA VAL A 175 11.01 1.53 -10.78
C VAL A 175 12.29 2.30 -10.45
N GLN A 176 13.08 2.70 -11.45
CA GLN A 176 14.27 3.52 -11.22
C GLN A 176 13.95 4.87 -10.57
N MET A 177 12.92 5.57 -11.06
CA MET A 177 12.54 6.87 -10.52
C MET A 177 12.11 6.77 -9.06
N VAL A 178 11.27 5.77 -8.74
CA VAL A 178 10.83 5.53 -7.36
C VAL A 178 12.01 5.07 -6.50
N GLY A 179 12.91 4.23 -7.02
CA GLY A 179 14.13 3.83 -6.31
C GLY A 179 15.04 5.00 -5.95
N MET A 180 15.25 5.94 -6.88
CA MET A 180 16.03 7.15 -6.63
C MET A 180 15.36 8.06 -5.59
N ASN A 181 14.04 8.22 -5.65
CA ASN A 181 13.31 8.98 -4.64
C ASN A 181 13.40 8.31 -3.27
N THR A 182 13.26 6.99 -3.22
CA THR A 182 13.39 6.19 -1.99
C THR A 182 14.78 6.33 -1.38
N LEU A 183 15.83 6.38 -2.20
CA LEU A 183 17.20 6.60 -1.71
C LEU A 183 17.37 7.96 -1.04
N LYS A 184 16.74 9.02 -1.58
CA LYS A 184 16.75 10.35 -0.96
C LYS A 184 16.01 10.34 0.38
N GLU A 185 14.82 9.74 0.43
CA GLU A 185 14.04 9.58 1.66
C GLU A 185 14.84 8.83 2.74
N ILE A 186 15.61 7.80 2.37
CA ILE A 186 16.49 7.08 3.29
C ILE A 186 17.59 7.99 3.86
N ALA A 187 18.19 8.85 3.04
CA ALA A 187 19.26 9.76 3.48
C ALA A 187 18.73 10.85 4.41
N GLU A 188 17.47 11.26 4.20
CA GLU A 188 16.78 12.32 4.95
C GLU A 188 16.05 11.80 6.20
N ASP A 189 15.97 10.47 6.42
CA ASP A 189 15.28 9.89 7.58
C ASP A 189 16.04 10.23 8.88
N PRO A 190 15.43 10.97 9.83
CA PRO A 190 16.10 11.41 11.06
C PRO A 190 16.63 10.28 11.94
N LEU A 191 15.98 9.10 11.89
CA LEU A 191 16.41 7.91 12.65
C LEU A 191 17.65 7.24 12.02
N LEU A 192 17.94 7.56 10.76
CA LEU A 192 19.11 7.10 10.01
C LEU A 192 20.19 8.19 9.85
N SER A 193 19.83 9.48 9.76
CA SER A 193 20.79 10.58 9.53
C SER A 193 21.84 10.73 10.66
N GLY A 194 21.65 10.09 11.82
CA GLY A 194 22.63 9.99 12.90
C GLY A 194 23.24 8.59 13.11
N ARG A 195 22.85 7.58 12.32
CA ARG A 195 23.35 6.20 12.41
C ARG A 195 23.92 5.79 11.05
N THR A 196 25.21 5.49 10.98
CA THR A 196 25.81 5.03 9.72
C THR A 196 25.14 3.74 9.26
N LEU A 197 24.63 3.71 8.02
CA LEU A 197 24.16 2.48 7.38
C LEU A 197 25.29 1.44 7.40
N PRO A 198 24.99 0.15 7.68
CA PRO A 198 26.03 -0.86 7.74
C PRO A 198 26.78 -0.96 6.41
N THR A 199 28.11 -0.91 6.46
CA THR A 199 28.93 -1.08 5.26
C THR A 199 28.79 -2.50 4.72
N ARG A 200 29.12 -2.69 3.44
CA ARG A 200 29.15 -4.03 2.80
C ARG A 200 29.96 -5.04 3.62
N LEU A 201 31.08 -4.60 4.21
CA LEU A 201 31.94 -5.41 5.05
C LEU A 201 31.27 -5.78 6.38
N GLN A 202 30.56 -4.84 7.01
CA GLN A 202 29.80 -5.12 8.25
C GLN A 202 28.66 -6.12 8.00
N VAL A 203 27.96 -6.01 6.87
CA VAL A 203 26.93 -6.99 6.47
C VAL A 203 27.55 -8.37 6.20
N LEU A 204 28.72 -8.42 5.57
CA LEU A 204 29.45 -9.68 5.35
C LEU A 204 29.92 -10.29 6.67
N ALA A 205 30.48 -9.49 7.58
CA ALA A 205 30.90 -9.93 8.90
C ALA A 205 29.73 -10.51 9.71
N GLN A 206 28.59 -9.82 9.75
CA GLN A 206 27.38 -10.33 10.40
C GLN A 206 26.86 -11.64 9.78
N ARG A 207 26.97 -11.81 8.45
CA ARG A 207 26.63 -13.08 7.80
C ARG A 207 27.61 -14.18 8.18
N MET A 208 28.90 -13.89 8.24
CA MET A 208 29.92 -14.85 8.67
C MET A 208 29.72 -15.29 10.13
N GLU A 209 29.39 -14.35 11.02
CA GLU A 209 29.03 -14.64 12.42
C GLU A 209 27.76 -15.51 12.52
N ARG A 210 26.70 -15.16 11.77
CA ARG A 210 25.44 -15.94 11.74
C ARG A 210 25.62 -17.34 11.15
N HIS A 211 26.60 -17.53 10.28
CA HIS A 211 26.96 -18.83 9.71
C HIS A 211 27.99 -19.60 10.55
N GLY A 212 28.27 -19.14 11.77
CA GLY A 212 29.05 -19.90 12.75
C GLY A 212 30.52 -20.03 12.37
N TRP A 213 31.12 -19.00 11.77
CA TRP A 213 32.58 -18.93 11.64
C TRP A 213 33.20 -18.94 13.04
N LYS A 214 33.62 -20.13 13.49
CA LYS A 214 34.39 -20.34 14.71
C LYS A 214 35.85 -20.10 14.38
N THR A 215 36.41 -19.02 14.92
CA THR A 215 37.86 -18.89 15.13
C THR A 215 38.32 -19.88 16.18
#